data_AF-A0A0V0XAY7-F1
#
_entry.id   AF-A0A0V0XAY7-F1
#
_cell.length_a   1.000
_cell.length_b   1.000
_cell.length_c   1.000
_cell.angle_alpha   90.00
_cell.angle_beta   90.00
_cell.angle_gamma   90.00
#
_symmetry.space_group_name_H-M   'P 1'
#
loop_
_entity.id
_entity.type
_entity.pdbx_description
1 polymer ?
#
loop_
_entity_poly.entity_id
_entity_poly.type
_entity_poly.pdbx_seq_one_letter_code
_entity_poly.pdbx_strand_id
1 'polypeptide(L)'
;MHGESEFVSVKISELNHCHGDNNILINEGQLENVSFCFKVPLLSGKLKNNTNDLIHCTKQAQLVINDFLNILNSKGLEDVRNINICIHGFPYSQIECQYSASHWSARRCQPYEILKKFYEWTTMAIPNDALIQKESFPFDCTDSRRRCVEIFEHVKKSSIATLFYIHGGFWQEGTSQINGEAICDLTDKQIRFATLEYRMAPMVTMREIVNDVIQGVLLLIELSNSKYDSAPIYVVGHSAGAHLISTALSKIKNEQLSLIRGIVLLSGVYNLQPLVNSYIGNAVRLTEEMALEYSPIFETQILPQMNDNSIPNLKVLLIVGENESEAFKDQTNSMYNHLREVSTRNGAVIISKHVAPAEDHLSLVQSLSNSQSWLRKLLKECMES
;
A
#
# COMPACT_ATOMS: atom_id res chain seq x y z
N MET A 1 -0.48 -27.14 5.05
CA MET A 1 -0.04 -27.33 3.65
C MET A 1 -0.57 -26.14 2.88
N HIS A 2 0.22 -25.08 2.75
CA HIS A 2 -0.11 -23.98 1.85
C HIS A 2 0.23 -24.45 0.44
N GLY A 3 -0.76 -24.50 -0.45
CA GLY A 3 -0.50 -24.76 -1.87
C GLY A 3 0.32 -23.59 -2.41
N GLU A 4 1.52 -23.88 -2.93
CA GLU A 4 2.27 -22.89 -3.69
C GLU A 4 1.42 -22.51 -4.91
N SER A 5 1.12 -21.22 -5.05
CA SER A 5 0.44 -20.71 -6.25
C SER A 5 1.33 -20.98 -7.47
N GLU A 6 0.83 -21.71 -8.46
CA GLU A 6 1.58 -21.96 -9.70
C GLU A 6 1.65 -20.65 -10.52
N PHE A 7 2.87 -20.21 -10.83
CA PHE A 7 3.10 -19.01 -11.64
C PHE A 7 3.30 -19.40 -13.10
N VAL A 8 2.29 -19.14 -13.92
CA VAL A 8 2.31 -19.49 -15.34
C VAL A 8 2.65 -18.24 -16.15
N SER A 9 3.83 -18.24 -16.76
CA SER A 9 4.25 -17.18 -17.69
C SER A 9 3.74 -17.51 -19.08
N VAL A 10 2.88 -16.66 -19.62
CA VAL A 10 2.29 -16.84 -20.96
C VAL A 10 2.75 -15.70 -21.87
N LYS A 11 3.45 -16.04 -22.96
CA LYS A 11 3.77 -15.01 -23.97
C LYS A 11 2.57 -14.82 -24.88
N ILE A 12 2.17 -13.57 -25.10
CA ILE A 12 1.05 -13.25 -25.99
C ILE A 12 1.24 -13.76 -27.43
N SER A 13 2.49 -13.85 -27.91
CA SER A 13 2.80 -14.46 -29.22
C SER A 13 2.40 -15.93 -29.31
N GLU A 14 2.36 -16.65 -28.18
CA GLU A 14 1.94 -18.05 -28.09
C GLU A 14 0.40 -18.16 -28.05
N LEU A 15 -0.32 -17.12 -27.60
CA LEU A 15 -1.79 -17.03 -27.63
C LEU A 15 -2.35 -16.66 -29.01
N ASN A 16 -1.62 -15.84 -29.78
CA ASN A 16 -2.01 -15.53 -31.17
C ASN A 16 -1.95 -16.76 -32.11
N HIS A 17 -1.44 -17.90 -31.65
CA HIS A 17 -1.52 -19.19 -32.35
C HIS A 17 -2.64 -20.09 -31.83
N CYS A 18 -3.39 -19.66 -30.80
CA CYS A 18 -4.57 -20.36 -30.28
C CYS A 18 -5.85 -20.05 -31.10
N HIS A 19 -5.72 -19.77 -32.39
CA HIS A 19 -6.84 -19.84 -33.35
C HIS A 19 -7.05 -21.26 -33.90
N GLY A 20 -6.27 -22.23 -33.45
CA GLY A 20 -6.50 -23.65 -33.71
C GLY A 20 -6.15 -24.44 -32.46
N ASP A 21 -7.00 -25.42 -32.15
CA ASP A 21 -6.82 -26.45 -31.14
C ASP A 21 -5.35 -26.76 -30.86
N ASN A 22 -4.81 -26.36 -29.70
CA ASN A 22 -3.78 -27.09 -28.95
C ASN A 22 -3.36 -26.38 -27.64
N ASN A 23 -3.53 -27.12 -26.55
CA ASN A 23 -2.68 -27.19 -25.34
C ASN A 23 -2.44 -25.94 -24.49
N ILE A 24 -3.51 -25.41 -23.87
CA ILE A 24 -3.40 -25.09 -22.44
C ILE A 24 -4.19 -26.18 -21.71
N LEU A 25 -3.52 -27.30 -21.41
CA LEU A 25 -4.06 -28.38 -20.59
C LEU A 25 -4.13 -27.88 -19.16
N ILE A 26 -5.22 -27.20 -18.81
CA ILE A 26 -5.56 -26.88 -17.43
C ILE A 26 -6.59 -27.93 -17.03
N ASN A 27 -6.21 -28.85 -16.14
CA ASN A 27 -7.14 -29.85 -15.61
C ASN A 27 -8.27 -29.13 -14.84
N GLU A 28 -9.50 -29.64 -14.97
CA GLU A 28 -10.78 -29.09 -14.46
C GLU A 28 -10.91 -28.93 -12.93
N GLY A 29 -9.80 -28.90 -12.18
CA GLY A 29 -9.79 -28.68 -10.73
C GLY A 29 -8.49 -28.06 -10.18
N GLN A 30 -7.70 -27.38 -11.02
CA GLN A 30 -6.40 -26.80 -10.65
C GLN A 30 -6.31 -25.27 -10.81
N LEU A 31 -7.43 -24.56 -11.05
CA LEU A 31 -7.40 -23.10 -11.26
C LEU A 31 -7.46 -22.26 -9.99
N GLU A 32 -7.88 -22.86 -8.86
CA GLU A 32 -7.77 -22.22 -7.56
C GLU A 32 -6.31 -21.88 -7.23
N ASN A 33 -6.00 -20.59 -7.11
CA ASN A 33 -4.67 -20.03 -6.80
C ASN A 33 -3.63 -20.06 -7.93
N VAL A 34 -4.03 -20.07 -9.20
CA VAL A 34 -3.10 -19.90 -10.33
C VAL A 34 -2.94 -18.42 -10.68
N SER A 35 -1.69 -17.96 -10.75
CA SER A 35 -1.36 -16.60 -11.20
C SER A 35 -0.86 -16.62 -12.64
N PHE A 36 -1.52 -15.87 -13.52
CA PHE A 36 -1.09 -15.74 -14.92
C PHE A 36 -0.30 -14.46 -15.11
N CYS A 37 0.85 -14.56 -15.77
CA CYS A 37 1.68 -13.41 -16.11
C CYS A 37 1.76 -13.24 -17.62
N PHE A 38 1.09 -12.20 -18.13
CA PHE A 38 1.06 -11.89 -19.55
C PHE A 38 2.09 -10.81 -19.87
N LYS A 39 3.07 -11.19 -20.70
CA LYS A 39 4.05 -10.26 -21.23
C LYS A 39 3.52 -9.61 -22.51
N VAL A 40 3.32 -8.30 -22.46
CA VAL A 40 2.87 -7.49 -23.59
C VAL A 40 4.10 -6.97 -24.34
N PRO A 41 4.35 -7.41 -25.59
CA PRO A 41 5.52 -6.94 -26.32
C PRO A 41 5.39 -5.45 -26.61
N LEU A 42 6.26 -4.63 -26.01
CA LEU A 42 6.49 -3.27 -26.47
C LEU A 42 7.14 -3.36 -27.86
N LEU A 43 6.54 -2.75 -28.87
CA LEU A 43 7.19 -2.60 -30.19
C LEU A 43 8.55 -1.90 -29.97
N SER A 44 9.58 -2.44 -30.60
CA SER A 44 10.99 -2.22 -30.31
C SER A 44 11.42 -0.75 -30.03
N GLY A 45 12.27 -0.60 -28.99
CA GLY A 45 13.38 0.35 -28.87
C GLY A 45 13.13 1.87 -28.85
N LYS A 46 12.04 2.39 -29.42
CA LYS A 46 11.79 3.85 -29.56
C LYS A 46 10.54 4.35 -28.85
N LEU A 47 9.76 3.48 -28.23
CA LEU A 47 8.43 3.81 -27.69
C LEU A 47 8.39 4.47 -26.30
N LYS A 48 9.52 4.94 -25.77
CA LYS A 48 9.58 5.40 -24.37
C LYS A 48 8.67 6.59 -24.04
N ASN A 49 8.16 7.36 -25.01
CA ASN A 49 7.43 8.63 -24.74
C ASN A 49 6.17 8.89 -25.59
N ASN A 50 5.66 7.94 -26.39
CA ASN A 50 4.44 8.20 -27.19
C ASN A 50 3.21 7.56 -26.54
N THR A 51 2.35 8.39 -25.93
CA THR A 51 1.10 7.98 -25.27
C THR A 51 0.20 7.14 -26.18
N ASN A 52 0.18 7.41 -27.50
CA ASN A 52 -0.67 6.68 -28.44
C ASN A 52 -0.25 5.20 -28.62
N ASP A 53 1.06 4.92 -28.54
CA ASP A 53 1.58 3.57 -28.73
C ASP A 53 1.40 2.72 -27.47
N LEU A 54 1.48 3.32 -26.28
CA LEU A 54 1.09 2.68 -25.02
C LEU A 54 -0.41 2.34 -25.00
N ILE A 55 -1.27 3.27 -25.45
CA ILE A 55 -2.71 3.02 -25.58
C ILE A 55 -2.97 1.85 -26.54
N HIS A 56 -2.25 1.79 -27.67
CA HIS A 56 -2.37 0.69 -28.63
C HIS A 56 -1.99 -0.67 -28.01
N CYS A 57 -0.83 -0.74 -27.34
CA CYS A 57 -0.39 -1.97 -26.66
C CYS A 57 -1.37 -2.40 -25.55
N THR A 58 -1.95 -1.44 -24.83
CA THR A 58 -2.99 -1.71 -23.81
C THR A 58 -4.23 -2.35 -24.42
N LYS A 59 -4.74 -1.80 -25.53
CA LYS A 59 -5.90 -2.35 -26.22
C LYS A 59 -5.64 -3.78 -26.69
N GLN A 60 -4.45 -4.06 -27.23
CA GLN A 60 -4.07 -5.41 -27.67
C GLN A 60 -3.97 -6.39 -26.49
N ALA A 61 -3.34 -5.99 -25.39
CA ALA A 61 -3.26 -6.81 -24.18
C ALA A 61 -4.65 -7.13 -23.61
N GLN A 62 -5.53 -6.13 -23.56
CA GLN A 62 -6.90 -6.30 -23.07
C GLN A 62 -7.71 -7.26 -23.94
N LEU A 63 -7.56 -7.19 -25.28
CA LEU A 63 -8.23 -8.12 -26.19
C LEU A 63 -7.79 -9.56 -25.93
N VAL A 64 -6.48 -9.79 -25.84
CA VAL A 64 -5.92 -11.13 -25.59
C VAL A 64 -6.36 -11.68 -24.23
N ILE A 65 -6.37 -10.84 -23.19
CA ILE A 65 -6.85 -11.23 -21.86
C ILE A 65 -8.36 -11.52 -21.89
N ASN A 66 -9.16 -10.67 -22.54
CA ASN A 66 -10.60 -10.89 -22.66
C ASN A 66 -10.90 -12.18 -23.41
N ASP A 67 -10.18 -12.47 -24.50
CA ASP A 67 -10.33 -13.71 -25.26
C ASP A 67 -9.95 -14.92 -24.40
N PHE A 68 -8.84 -14.85 -23.67
CA PHE A 68 -8.43 -15.89 -22.72
C PHE A 68 -9.50 -16.14 -21.65
N LEU A 69 -10.04 -15.08 -21.04
CA LEU A 69 -11.08 -15.17 -20.01
C LEU A 69 -12.40 -15.71 -20.57
N ASN A 70 -12.77 -15.32 -21.79
CA ASN A 70 -13.93 -15.85 -22.50
C ASN A 70 -13.77 -17.35 -22.76
N ILE A 71 -12.56 -17.80 -23.14
CA ILE A 71 -12.25 -19.22 -23.32
C ILE A 71 -12.44 -19.98 -22.00
N LEU A 72 -11.88 -19.48 -20.89
CA LEU A 72 -12.05 -20.12 -19.58
C LEU A 72 -13.53 -20.21 -19.16
N ASN A 73 -14.27 -19.11 -19.32
CA ASN A 73 -15.70 -19.07 -19.01
C ASN A 73 -16.50 -20.07 -19.89
N SER A 74 -16.19 -20.15 -21.19
CA SER A 74 -16.83 -21.08 -22.12
C SER A 74 -16.59 -22.56 -21.78
N LYS A 75 -15.48 -22.86 -21.08
CA LYS A 75 -15.11 -24.20 -20.61
C LYS A 75 -15.66 -24.54 -19.22
N GLY A 76 -16.40 -23.64 -18.57
CA GLY A 76 -16.91 -23.85 -17.21
C GLY A 76 -15.83 -23.88 -16.13
N LEU A 77 -14.63 -23.39 -16.45
CA LEU A 77 -13.41 -23.46 -15.65
C LEU A 77 -13.29 -22.29 -14.64
N GLU A 78 -14.33 -22.07 -13.82
CA GLU A 78 -14.41 -21.14 -12.66
C GLU A 78 -14.74 -19.64 -12.89
N ASP A 79 -15.10 -18.98 -11.77
CA ASP A 79 -15.44 -17.55 -11.64
C ASP A 79 -14.21 -16.69 -12.01
N VAL A 80 -14.19 -16.25 -13.26
CA VAL A 80 -13.20 -15.38 -13.93
C VAL A 80 -12.75 -14.15 -13.09
N ARG A 81 -13.53 -13.78 -12.07
CA ARG A 81 -13.20 -12.74 -11.08
C ARG A 81 -12.07 -13.12 -10.13
N ASN A 82 -11.83 -14.41 -9.89
CA ASN A 82 -10.84 -14.89 -8.92
C ASN A 82 -9.45 -15.17 -9.53
N ILE A 83 -9.30 -15.02 -10.84
CA ILE A 83 -8.03 -15.22 -11.52
C ILE A 83 -7.16 -13.97 -11.36
N ASN A 84 -6.02 -14.15 -10.69
CA ASN A 84 -5.05 -13.09 -10.46
C ASN A 84 -4.11 -12.95 -11.66
N ILE A 85 -4.09 -11.77 -12.29
CA ILE A 85 -3.43 -11.55 -13.58
C ILE A 85 -2.40 -10.43 -13.47
N CYS A 86 -1.14 -10.77 -13.77
CA CYS A 86 -0.04 -9.84 -13.89
C CYS A 86 0.12 -9.40 -15.36
N ILE A 87 0.20 -8.09 -15.62
CA ILE A 87 0.38 -7.53 -16.97
C ILE A 87 1.60 -6.61 -16.98
N HIS A 88 2.57 -6.86 -17.85
CA HIS A 88 3.74 -5.99 -17.98
C HIS A 88 4.41 -6.00 -19.36
N GLY A 89 5.14 -4.93 -19.68
CA GLY A 89 5.82 -4.73 -20.98
C GLY A 89 7.32 -5.03 -21.02
N PHE A 90 7.94 -5.30 -19.86
CA PHE A 90 9.40 -5.41 -19.71
C PHE A 90 9.85 -6.81 -19.27
N PRO A 91 11.14 -7.18 -19.39
CA PRO A 91 11.63 -8.48 -18.93
C PRO A 91 11.86 -8.50 -17.42
N TYR A 92 10.78 -8.31 -16.64
CA TYR A 92 10.84 -8.46 -15.19
C TYR A 92 10.96 -9.94 -14.81
N SER A 93 11.76 -10.22 -13.78
CA SER A 93 11.75 -11.50 -13.10
C SER A 93 10.41 -11.74 -12.38
N GLN A 94 10.13 -12.99 -12.01
CA GLN A 94 8.91 -13.31 -11.26
C GLN A 94 8.81 -12.51 -9.96
N ILE A 95 9.92 -12.36 -9.23
CA ILE A 95 9.94 -11.59 -7.98
C ILE A 95 9.65 -10.12 -8.21
N GLU A 96 10.20 -9.52 -9.27
CA GLU A 96 9.91 -8.14 -9.64
C GLU A 96 8.45 -7.95 -10.02
N CYS A 97 7.85 -8.90 -10.76
CA CYS A 97 6.42 -8.88 -11.05
C CYS A 97 5.59 -8.93 -9.77
N GLN A 98 5.91 -9.83 -8.84
CA GLN A 98 5.20 -9.98 -7.57
C GLN A 98 5.25 -8.71 -6.71
N TYR A 99 6.33 -7.93 -6.74
CA TYR A 99 6.41 -6.64 -6.02
C TYR A 99 6.00 -5.42 -6.85
N SER A 100 5.62 -5.60 -8.12
CA SER A 100 5.12 -4.53 -8.97
C SER A 100 3.60 -4.40 -8.83
N ALA A 101 3.14 -3.71 -7.79
CA ALA A 101 1.72 -3.56 -7.45
C ALA A 101 0.80 -3.22 -8.64
N SER A 102 1.23 -2.28 -9.50
CA SER A 102 0.45 -1.84 -10.67
C SER A 102 0.27 -2.91 -11.75
N HIS A 103 1.05 -4.01 -11.71
CA HIS A 103 0.89 -5.12 -12.64
C HIS A 103 -0.31 -6.00 -12.33
N TRP A 104 -0.79 -6.00 -11.09
CA TRP A 104 -1.82 -6.91 -10.58
C TRP A 104 -3.19 -6.24 -10.41
N SER A 105 -3.34 -5.00 -10.87
CA SER A 105 -4.59 -4.26 -10.70
C SER A 105 -5.77 -5.01 -11.33
N ALA A 106 -6.89 -5.06 -10.59
CA ALA A 106 -8.15 -5.64 -11.04
C ALA A 106 -8.70 -4.95 -12.31
N ARG A 107 -8.27 -3.72 -12.59
CA ARG A 107 -8.63 -2.98 -13.81
C ARG A 107 -8.00 -3.57 -15.08
N ARG A 108 -7.03 -4.47 -14.95
CA ARG A 108 -6.39 -5.24 -16.04
C ARG A 108 -5.85 -4.37 -17.19
N CYS A 109 -5.45 -3.12 -16.91
CA CYS A 109 -4.81 -2.25 -17.90
C CYS A 109 -3.29 -2.17 -17.70
N GLN A 110 -2.58 -1.47 -18.59
CA GLN A 110 -1.13 -1.37 -18.49
C GLN A 110 -0.70 -0.70 -17.17
N PRO A 111 0.39 -1.16 -16.54
CA PRO A 111 0.90 -0.61 -15.27
C PRO A 111 1.05 0.91 -15.26
N TYR A 112 1.52 1.50 -16.38
CA TYR A 112 1.69 2.93 -16.51
C TYR A 112 0.34 3.69 -16.45
N GLU A 113 -0.72 3.17 -17.07
CA GLU A 113 -2.03 3.81 -17.02
C GLU A 113 -2.66 3.73 -15.63
N ILE A 114 -2.45 2.61 -14.94
CA ILE A 114 -2.84 2.43 -13.54
C ILE A 114 -2.19 3.50 -12.67
N LEU A 115 -0.87 3.63 -12.75
CA LEU A 115 -0.11 4.61 -11.98
C LEU A 115 -0.50 6.04 -12.35
N LYS A 116 -0.66 6.34 -13.64
CA LYS A 116 -1.10 7.67 -14.10
C LYS A 116 -2.43 8.07 -13.48
N LYS A 117 -3.45 7.21 -13.57
CA LYS A 117 -4.78 7.46 -12.98
C LYS A 117 -4.71 7.59 -11.46
N PHE A 118 -3.84 6.81 -10.82
CA PHE A 118 -3.61 6.90 -9.39
C PHE A 118 -3.02 8.27 -9.00
N TYR A 119 -1.98 8.73 -9.71
CA TYR A 119 -1.37 10.03 -9.48
C TYR A 119 -2.33 11.20 -9.77
N GLU A 120 -3.12 11.12 -10.84
CA GLU A 120 -4.20 12.07 -11.14
C GLU A 120 -5.21 12.14 -9.98
N TRP A 121 -5.59 10.99 -9.41
CA TRP A 121 -6.48 10.94 -8.25
C TRP A 121 -5.86 11.56 -6.99
N THR A 122 -4.57 11.29 -6.70
CA THR A 122 -3.88 11.85 -5.52
C THR A 122 -3.73 13.38 -5.57
N THR A 123 -3.71 13.96 -6.77
CA THR A 123 -3.48 15.40 -6.99
C THR A 123 -4.77 16.20 -7.20
N MET A 124 -5.94 15.55 -7.07
CA MET A 124 -7.23 16.26 -7.09
C MET A 124 -7.27 17.30 -5.97
N ALA A 125 -7.40 18.57 -6.33
CA ALA A 125 -7.40 19.67 -5.39
C ALA A 125 -8.61 19.63 -4.44
N ILE A 126 -8.43 20.21 -3.25
CA ILE A 126 -9.55 20.51 -2.35
C ILE A 126 -10.48 21.52 -3.06
N PRO A 127 -11.80 21.29 -3.09
CA PRO A 127 -12.76 22.25 -3.65
C PRO A 127 -12.63 23.63 -3.01
N ASN A 128 -12.73 24.69 -3.81
CA ASN A 128 -12.53 26.07 -3.33
C ASN A 128 -13.56 26.52 -2.28
N ASP A 129 -14.75 25.91 -2.28
CA ASP A 129 -15.84 26.16 -1.35
C ASP A 129 -15.80 25.24 -0.11
N ALA A 130 -14.82 24.33 -0.04
CA ALA A 130 -14.66 23.43 1.10
C ALA A 130 -14.30 24.22 2.38
N LEU A 131 -14.95 23.85 3.47
CA LEU A 131 -14.74 24.47 4.79
C LEU A 131 -13.52 23.88 5.52
N ILE A 132 -12.36 23.90 4.87
CA ILE A 132 -11.13 23.25 5.35
C ILE A 132 -10.04 24.28 5.60
N GLN A 133 -9.42 24.22 6.77
CA GLN A 133 -8.17 24.89 7.09
C GLN A 133 -7.01 23.90 6.90
N LYS A 134 -5.98 24.35 6.17
CA LYS A 134 -4.71 23.64 6.02
C LYS A 134 -3.63 24.37 6.80
N GLU A 135 -2.85 23.65 7.59
CA GLU A 135 -1.64 24.12 8.24
C GLU A 135 -0.46 23.20 7.92
N SER A 136 0.74 23.77 7.84
CA SER A 136 1.96 23.05 7.47
C SER A 136 3.00 23.23 8.57
N PHE A 137 3.47 22.11 9.12
CA PHE A 137 4.43 22.07 10.21
C PHE A 137 5.73 21.40 9.74
N PRO A 138 6.76 22.19 9.37
CA PRO A 138 8.07 21.64 9.08
C PRO A 138 8.75 21.16 10.37
N PHE A 139 9.62 20.15 10.26
CA PHE A 139 10.45 19.66 11.38
C PHE A 139 11.93 19.65 11.04
N ASP A 140 12.76 19.77 12.08
CA ASP A 140 14.17 20.13 11.96
C ASP A 140 14.98 19.05 11.27
N CYS A 141 15.70 19.51 10.26
CA CYS A 141 16.64 18.72 9.52
C CYS A 141 17.49 19.63 8.64
N THR A 142 18.72 19.22 8.37
CA THR A 142 19.72 20.02 7.64
C THR A 142 19.41 20.24 6.15
N ASP A 143 18.26 19.80 5.64
CA ASP A 143 17.82 19.93 4.25
C ASP A 143 16.34 20.35 4.21
N SER A 144 16.01 21.53 3.70
CA SER A 144 14.64 22.06 3.69
C SER A 144 13.70 21.39 2.68
N ARG A 145 14.17 20.42 1.89
CA ARG A 145 13.34 19.71 0.91
C ARG A 145 12.52 18.60 1.60
N ARG A 146 11.20 18.64 1.39
CA ARG A 146 10.23 17.53 1.60
C ARG A 146 10.22 16.93 3.02
N ARG A 147 10.03 17.77 4.05
CA ARG A 147 9.73 17.32 5.42
C ARG A 147 8.71 18.22 6.08
N CYS A 148 7.45 17.81 6.03
CA CYS A 148 6.35 18.60 6.58
C CYS A 148 5.23 17.66 7.01
N VAL A 149 4.65 17.94 8.18
CA VAL A 149 3.34 17.42 8.53
C VAL A 149 2.30 18.44 8.07
N GLU A 150 1.47 18.07 7.11
CA GLU A 150 0.32 18.88 6.71
C GLU A 150 -0.91 18.43 7.47
N ILE A 151 -1.65 19.37 8.04
CA ILE A 151 -2.84 19.11 8.83
C ILE A 151 -4.03 19.82 8.20
N PHE A 152 -5.12 19.07 8.03
CA PHE A 152 -6.37 19.52 7.46
C PHE A 152 -7.49 19.34 8.48
N GLU A 153 -8.23 20.41 8.75
CA GLU A 153 -9.32 20.43 9.74
C GLU A 153 -10.51 21.24 9.23
N HIS A 154 -11.71 20.86 9.65
CA HIS A 154 -12.92 21.60 9.31
C HIS A 154 -13.01 22.92 10.09
N VAL A 155 -13.20 24.05 9.41
CA VAL A 155 -13.13 25.40 10.02
C VAL A 155 -14.19 25.68 11.10
N LYS A 156 -15.28 24.91 11.13
CA LYS A 156 -16.40 25.10 12.09
C LYS A 156 -16.66 23.92 13.03
N LYS A 157 -15.97 22.79 12.86
CA LYS A 157 -16.27 21.55 13.60
C LYS A 157 -14.97 21.09 14.24
N SER A 158 -14.97 20.96 15.56
CA SER A 158 -13.82 20.41 16.28
C SER A 158 -13.62 18.95 15.92
N SER A 159 -12.39 18.56 15.64
CA SER A 159 -12.08 17.16 15.35
C SER A 159 -11.99 16.32 16.63
N ILE A 160 -12.55 15.12 16.61
CA ILE A 160 -12.53 14.17 17.73
C ILE A 160 -11.37 13.17 17.67
N ALA A 161 -10.72 13.07 16.51
CA ALA A 161 -9.57 12.21 16.28
C ALA A 161 -8.74 12.75 15.12
N THR A 162 -7.49 12.29 15.04
CA THR A 162 -6.59 12.56 13.92
C THR A 162 -6.28 11.27 13.17
N LEU A 163 -6.51 11.24 11.85
CA LEU A 163 -6.05 10.19 10.96
C LEU A 163 -4.73 10.65 10.31
N PHE A 164 -3.61 10.02 10.68
CA PHE A 164 -2.28 10.38 10.20
C PHE A 164 -1.80 9.45 9.11
N TYR A 165 -1.75 9.92 7.87
CA TYR A 165 -1.44 9.14 6.69
C TYR A 165 0.01 9.28 6.24
N ILE A 166 0.67 8.14 6.04
CA ILE A 166 2.03 8.02 5.51
C ILE A 166 1.97 7.25 4.19
N HIS A 167 2.37 7.91 3.11
CA HIS A 167 2.20 7.41 1.75
C HIS A 167 3.18 6.28 1.40
N GLY A 168 2.89 5.58 0.29
CA GLY A 168 3.73 4.52 -0.27
C GLY A 168 4.71 5.00 -1.34
N GLY A 169 5.10 4.11 -2.26
CA GLY A 169 5.99 4.44 -3.40
C GLY A 169 7.43 3.93 -3.23
N PHE A 170 7.60 2.76 -2.60
CA PHE A 170 8.91 2.09 -2.44
C PHE A 170 10.05 3.01 -2.01
N TRP A 171 9.77 3.96 -1.11
CA TRP A 171 10.74 4.91 -0.55
C TRP A 171 11.46 5.82 -1.56
N GLN A 172 11.06 5.81 -2.83
CA GLN A 172 11.75 6.47 -3.95
C GLN A 172 10.82 7.36 -4.79
N GLU A 173 9.51 7.17 -4.66
CA GLU A 173 8.46 7.93 -5.32
C GLU A 173 7.25 8.13 -4.41
N GLY A 174 6.24 8.83 -4.92
CA GLY A 174 5.02 9.15 -4.18
C GLY A 174 4.97 10.61 -3.71
N THR A 175 3.90 10.92 -3.00
CA THR A 175 3.66 12.23 -2.40
C THR A 175 2.71 12.09 -1.21
N SER A 176 2.86 12.97 -0.24
CA SER A 176 1.92 13.18 0.87
C SER A 176 0.58 13.79 0.44
N GLN A 177 0.47 14.29 -0.80
CA GLN A 177 -0.80 14.76 -1.35
C GLN A 177 -1.79 13.60 -1.45
N ILE A 178 -3.02 13.87 -1.05
CA ILE A 178 -4.15 12.96 -1.24
C ILE A 178 -5.29 13.73 -1.89
N ASN A 179 -6.19 12.97 -2.50
CA ASN A 179 -7.43 13.45 -3.09
C ASN A 179 -8.18 14.42 -2.16
N GLY A 180 -8.45 15.64 -2.63
CA GLY A 180 -9.11 16.69 -1.85
C GLY A 180 -10.53 16.33 -1.38
N GLU A 181 -11.28 15.53 -2.14
CA GLU A 181 -12.61 15.05 -1.72
C GLU A 181 -12.49 14.08 -0.53
N ALA A 182 -11.42 13.27 -0.47
CA ALA A 182 -11.14 12.42 0.68
C ALA A 182 -10.93 13.25 1.95
N ILE A 183 -10.19 14.36 1.83
CA ILE A 183 -9.93 15.29 2.93
C ILE A 183 -11.25 15.93 3.38
N CYS A 184 -12.10 16.35 2.43
CA CYS A 184 -13.44 16.88 2.74
C CYS A 184 -14.28 15.87 3.49
N ASP A 185 -14.41 14.64 2.98
CA ASP A 185 -15.23 13.60 3.60
C ASP A 185 -14.78 13.24 5.03
N LEU A 186 -13.47 13.23 5.29
CA LEU A 186 -12.89 13.00 6.63
C LEU A 186 -13.16 14.16 7.59
N THR A 187 -12.80 15.38 7.18
CA THR A 187 -12.94 16.58 8.02
C THR A 187 -14.42 16.89 8.31
N ASP A 188 -15.33 16.64 7.37
CA ASP A 188 -16.77 16.78 7.60
C ASP A 188 -17.32 15.85 8.69
N LYS A 189 -16.66 14.72 8.92
CA LYS A 189 -16.96 13.75 9.97
C LYS A 189 -16.16 13.99 11.25
N GLN A 190 -15.60 15.19 11.43
CA GLN A 190 -14.79 15.55 12.61
C GLN A 190 -13.54 14.69 12.76
N ILE A 191 -13.00 14.19 11.65
CA ILE A 191 -11.70 13.51 11.62
C ILE A 191 -10.70 14.47 11.02
N ARG A 192 -9.77 14.95 11.84
CA ARG A 192 -8.61 15.72 11.38
C ARG A 192 -7.77 14.82 10.51
N PHE A 193 -7.40 15.27 9.32
CA PHE A 193 -6.52 14.50 8.45
C PHE A 193 -5.13 15.11 8.50
N ALA A 194 -4.12 14.28 8.75
CA ALA A 194 -2.72 14.70 8.73
C ALA A 194 -1.96 13.86 7.71
N THR A 195 -1.03 14.45 6.98
CA THR A 195 -0.13 13.73 6.07
C THR A 195 1.32 14.06 6.37
N LEU A 196 2.21 13.11 6.09
CA LEU A 196 3.65 13.31 6.20
C LEU A 196 4.30 13.24 4.83
N GLU A 197 5.00 14.30 4.43
CA GLU A 197 5.98 14.25 3.36
C GLU A 197 7.35 13.91 3.97
N TYR A 198 8.00 12.87 3.45
CA TYR A 198 9.33 12.44 3.89
C TYR A 198 10.31 12.43 2.70
N ARG A 199 11.62 12.52 2.99
CA ARG A 199 12.65 12.43 1.93
C ARG A 199 12.72 11.02 1.36
N MET A 200 13.22 10.91 0.12
CA MET A 200 13.21 9.65 -0.62
C MET A 200 14.61 9.28 -1.12
N ALA A 201 14.83 7.98 -1.26
CA ALA A 201 16.00 7.43 -1.92
C ALA A 201 15.99 7.78 -3.43
N PRO A 202 17.17 7.80 -4.09
CA PRO A 202 18.51 7.58 -3.54
C PRO A 202 19.14 8.85 -2.94
N MET A 203 18.37 9.94 -2.77
CA MET A 203 18.91 11.20 -2.24
C MET A 203 19.23 11.11 -0.75
N VAL A 204 18.56 10.20 -0.04
CA VAL A 204 18.83 9.86 1.35
C VAL A 204 18.82 8.37 1.58
N THR A 205 19.41 7.96 2.70
CA THR A 205 19.46 6.57 3.16
C THR A 205 18.14 6.12 3.80
N MET A 206 17.86 4.82 3.82
CA MET A 206 16.68 4.27 4.53
C MET A 206 16.61 4.73 6.00
N ARG A 207 17.77 4.79 6.67
CA ARG A 207 17.89 5.33 8.05
C ARG A 207 17.31 6.73 8.19
N GLU A 208 17.65 7.60 7.25
CA GLU A 208 17.17 8.98 7.24
C GLU A 208 15.68 9.08 6.95
N ILE A 209 15.14 8.23 6.06
CA ILE A 209 13.70 8.16 5.77
C ILE A 209 12.93 7.73 7.02
N VAL A 210 13.39 6.68 7.71
CA VAL A 210 12.81 6.22 8.98
C VAL A 210 12.87 7.33 10.03
N ASN A 211 14.00 8.05 10.12
CA ASN A 211 14.13 9.17 11.05
C ASN A 211 13.16 10.32 10.73
N ASP A 212 12.89 10.61 9.44
CA ASP A 212 11.89 11.61 9.06
C ASP A 212 10.48 11.21 9.53
N VAL A 213 10.15 9.91 9.46
CA VAL A 213 8.87 9.37 9.95
C VAL A 213 8.77 9.43 11.47
N ILE A 214 9.86 9.10 12.19
CA ILE A 214 9.92 9.26 13.65
C ILE A 214 9.65 10.71 14.05
N GLN A 215 10.31 11.68 13.41
CA GLN A 215 10.12 13.09 13.71
C GLN A 215 8.68 13.56 13.40
N GLY A 216 8.11 13.14 12.27
CA GLY A 216 6.72 13.47 11.93
C GLY A 216 5.71 12.92 12.94
N VAL A 217 5.91 11.69 13.43
CA VAL A 217 5.07 11.08 14.48
C VAL A 217 5.18 11.86 15.78
N LEU A 218 6.40 12.14 16.24
CA LEU A 218 6.63 12.88 17.49
C LEU A 218 6.04 14.29 17.44
N LEU A 219 6.24 15.00 16.32
CA LEU A 219 5.65 16.32 16.09
C LEU A 219 4.12 16.27 16.18
N LEU A 220 3.48 15.30 15.52
CA LEU A 220 2.02 15.21 15.54
C LEU A 220 1.47 14.92 16.95
N ILE A 221 2.20 14.13 17.75
CA ILE A 221 1.84 13.86 19.15
C ILE A 221 2.00 15.12 20.00
N GLU A 222 3.07 15.89 19.80
CA GLU A 222 3.27 17.18 20.46
C GLU A 222 2.13 18.16 20.12
N LEU A 223 1.81 18.29 18.83
CA LEU A 223 0.69 19.13 18.36
C LEU A 223 -0.65 18.65 18.94
N SER A 224 -0.86 17.34 19.04
CA SER A 224 -2.09 16.80 19.61
C SER A 224 -2.24 17.13 21.09
N ASN A 225 -1.15 17.04 21.87
CA ASN A 225 -1.17 17.44 23.29
C ASN A 225 -1.32 18.95 23.50
N SER A 226 -0.69 19.77 22.66
CA SER A 226 -0.61 21.22 22.87
C SER A 226 -1.73 22.03 22.20
N LYS A 227 -2.28 21.52 21.09
CA LYS A 227 -3.22 22.26 20.22
C LYS A 227 -4.54 21.54 19.98
N TYR A 228 -4.59 20.21 20.11
CA TYR A 228 -5.75 19.41 19.73
C TYR A 228 -6.36 18.62 20.88
N ASP A 229 -6.35 19.18 22.09
CA ASP A 229 -6.99 18.62 23.29
C ASP A 229 -6.67 17.14 23.54
N SER A 230 -5.43 16.73 23.23
CA SER A 230 -4.96 15.35 23.32
C SER A 230 -5.86 14.35 22.56
N ALA A 231 -6.45 14.78 21.43
CA ALA A 231 -7.25 13.94 20.57
C ALA A 231 -6.46 12.70 20.12
N PRO A 232 -7.10 11.50 20.09
CA PRO A 232 -6.44 10.27 19.72
C PRO A 232 -5.97 10.29 18.26
N ILE A 233 -4.82 9.65 18.02
CA ILE A 233 -4.21 9.53 16.71
C ILE A 233 -4.35 8.10 16.21
N TYR A 234 -4.80 7.97 14.95
CA TYR A 234 -4.87 6.73 14.20
C TYR A 234 -3.89 6.85 13.03
N VAL A 235 -2.81 6.08 13.06
CA VAL A 235 -1.77 6.16 12.04
C VAL A 235 -2.08 5.15 10.93
N VAL A 236 -2.08 5.60 9.68
CA VAL A 236 -2.37 4.79 8.49
C VAL A 236 -1.17 4.85 7.57
N GLY A 237 -0.62 3.69 7.21
CA GLY A 237 0.43 3.59 6.21
C GLY A 237 -0.02 2.79 5.02
N HIS A 238 0.41 3.20 3.83
CA HIS A 238 0.20 2.43 2.61
C HIS A 238 1.53 1.94 2.06
N SER A 239 1.65 0.66 1.73
CA SER A 239 2.83 0.08 1.07
C SER A 239 4.12 0.36 1.85
N ALA A 240 5.07 1.09 1.24
CA ALA A 240 6.26 1.59 1.92
C ALA A 240 5.95 2.43 3.18
N GLY A 241 4.83 3.16 3.23
CA GLY A 241 4.39 3.90 4.42
C GLY A 241 3.98 2.98 5.58
N ALA A 242 3.36 1.83 5.29
CA ALA A 242 3.04 0.82 6.31
C ALA A 242 4.31 0.19 6.89
N HIS A 243 5.31 -0.04 6.03
CA HIS A 243 6.66 -0.43 6.43
C HIS A 243 7.31 0.63 7.33
N LEU A 244 7.29 1.89 6.90
CA LEU A 244 7.91 3.00 7.61
C LEU A 244 7.30 3.21 8.99
N ILE A 245 5.97 3.19 9.13
CA ILE A 245 5.31 3.27 10.43
C ILE A 245 5.76 2.12 11.33
N SER A 246 5.71 0.89 10.83
CA SER A 246 6.09 -0.30 11.63
C SER A 246 7.53 -0.22 12.13
N THR A 247 8.43 0.34 11.32
CA THR A 247 9.85 0.49 11.63
C THR A 247 10.15 1.71 12.51
N ALA A 248 9.40 2.79 12.33
CA ALA A 248 9.58 4.02 13.10
C ALA A 248 9.03 3.86 14.52
N LEU A 249 7.82 3.31 14.66
CA LEU A 249 7.18 3.12 15.96
C LEU A 249 8.00 2.17 16.85
N SER A 250 8.64 1.13 16.30
CA SER A 250 9.52 0.22 17.07
C SER A 250 10.73 0.92 17.71
N LYS A 251 11.09 2.12 17.23
CA LYS A 251 12.26 2.89 17.68
C LYS A 251 11.89 4.07 18.59
N ILE A 252 10.60 4.35 18.80
CA ILE A 252 10.13 5.43 19.69
C ILE A 252 9.85 4.85 21.08
N LYS A 253 10.04 5.63 22.15
CA LYS A 253 9.72 5.15 23.50
C LYS A 253 8.22 5.13 23.75
N ASN A 254 7.77 4.18 24.56
CA ASN A 254 6.36 3.98 24.92
C ASN A 254 5.62 5.22 25.39
N GLU A 255 6.21 5.91 26.36
CA GLU A 255 5.65 7.12 26.98
C GLU A 255 5.34 8.22 25.96
N GLN A 256 6.06 8.24 24.84
CA GLN A 256 5.88 9.23 23.77
C GLN A 256 4.75 8.85 22.81
N LEU A 257 4.21 7.64 22.86
CA LEU A 257 3.20 7.14 21.91
C LEU A 257 1.78 7.09 22.51
N SER A 258 1.56 7.66 23.69
CA SER A 258 0.32 7.52 24.49
C SER A 258 -0.99 7.94 23.80
N LEU A 259 -0.91 8.80 22.78
CA LEU A 259 -2.07 9.24 21.99
C LEU A 259 -2.39 8.33 20.80
N ILE A 260 -1.50 7.42 20.41
CA ILE A 260 -1.76 6.48 19.32
C ILE A 260 -2.73 5.40 19.81
N ARG A 261 -3.91 5.34 19.20
CA ARG A 261 -4.97 4.37 19.54
C ARG A 261 -5.21 3.33 18.45
N GLY A 262 -4.78 3.61 17.22
CA GLY A 262 -4.85 2.64 16.15
C GLY A 262 -3.71 2.78 15.14
N ILE A 263 -3.29 1.64 14.61
CA ILE A 263 -2.28 1.51 13.56
C ILE A 263 -2.90 0.68 12.45
N VAL A 264 -2.96 1.24 11.25
CA VAL A 264 -3.58 0.62 10.08
C VAL A 264 -2.54 0.50 8.99
N LEU A 265 -2.21 -0.75 8.66
CA LEU A 265 -1.14 -1.10 7.74
C LEU A 265 -1.76 -1.64 6.46
N LEU A 266 -1.83 -0.81 5.43
CA LEU A 266 -2.41 -1.12 4.13
C LEU A 266 -1.31 -1.65 3.21
N SER A 267 -1.38 -2.94 2.86
CA SER A 267 -0.56 -3.61 1.83
C SER A 267 0.95 -3.39 2.00
N GLY A 268 1.44 -3.48 3.23
CA GLY A 268 2.83 -3.19 3.56
C GLY A 268 3.83 -4.26 3.10
N VAL A 269 5.11 -3.86 3.06
CA VAL A 269 6.25 -4.76 2.80
C VAL A 269 7.15 -4.80 4.03
N TYR A 270 7.18 -5.93 4.73
CA TYR A 270 7.78 -6.05 6.08
C TYR A 270 9.06 -6.89 6.11
N ASN A 271 9.25 -7.75 5.10
CA ASN A 271 10.52 -8.40 4.78
C ASN A 271 11.08 -7.79 3.49
N LEU A 272 12.21 -7.09 3.59
CA LEU A 272 12.87 -6.43 2.49
C LEU A 272 13.87 -7.33 1.74
N GLN A 273 14.25 -8.48 2.30
CA GLN A 273 15.25 -9.37 1.69
C GLN A 273 14.94 -9.76 0.24
N PRO A 274 13.68 -10.06 -0.15
CA PRO A 274 13.37 -10.41 -1.54
C PRO A 274 13.62 -9.26 -2.53
N LEU A 275 13.69 -8.02 -2.05
CA LEU A 275 13.86 -6.83 -2.89
C LEU A 275 15.32 -6.55 -3.23
N VAL A 276 16.30 -7.09 -2.49
CA VAL A 276 17.72 -6.71 -2.60
C VAL A 276 18.22 -6.76 -4.04
N ASN A 277 17.94 -7.84 -4.77
CA ASN A 277 18.40 -8.06 -6.14
C ASN A 277 17.40 -7.63 -7.23
N SER A 278 16.39 -6.83 -6.87
CA SER A 278 15.37 -6.34 -7.80
C SER A 278 15.66 -4.91 -8.28
N TYR A 279 14.98 -4.45 -9.33
CA TYR A 279 15.03 -3.02 -9.71
C TYR A 279 14.65 -2.07 -8.56
N ILE A 280 13.77 -2.52 -7.65
CA ILE A 280 13.32 -1.74 -6.48
C ILE A 280 14.47 -1.57 -5.50
N GLY A 281 15.11 -2.68 -5.10
CA GLY A 281 16.27 -2.66 -4.20
C GLY A 281 17.43 -1.85 -4.76
N ASN A 282 17.70 -2.00 -6.05
CA ASN A 282 18.73 -1.22 -6.74
C ASN A 282 18.46 0.30 -6.67
N ALA A 283 17.22 0.72 -6.88
CA ALA A 283 16.88 2.14 -6.90
C ALA A 283 17.00 2.80 -5.51
N VAL A 284 16.78 2.05 -4.44
CA VAL A 284 16.96 2.52 -3.06
C VAL A 284 18.33 2.16 -2.46
N ARG A 285 19.22 1.55 -3.24
CA ARG A 285 20.54 1.04 -2.82
C ARG A 285 20.46 0.09 -1.62
N LEU A 286 19.47 -0.79 -1.62
CA LEU A 286 19.23 -1.75 -0.55
C LEU A 286 20.31 -2.84 -0.54
N THR A 287 21.07 -2.92 0.54
CA THR A 287 22.00 -4.02 0.79
C THR A 287 21.31 -5.14 1.59
N GLU A 288 21.90 -6.34 1.64
CA GLU A 288 21.40 -7.43 2.50
C GLU A 288 21.37 -7.03 3.98
N GLU A 289 22.39 -6.30 4.45
CA GLU A 289 22.46 -5.77 5.82
C GLU A 289 21.31 -4.80 6.10
N MET A 290 21.08 -3.83 5.19
CA MET A 290 19.95 -2.90 5.32
C MET A 290 18.61 -3.64 5.25
N ALA A 291 18.49 -4.65 4.40
CA ALA A 291 17.28 -5.45 4.30
C ALA A 291 16.98 -6.18 5.62
N LEU A 292 17.99 -6.68 6.33
CA LEU A 292 17.82 -7.26 7.66
C LEU A 292 17.50 -6.18 8.72
N GLU A 293 18.27 -5.11 8.77
CA GLU A 293 18.14 -4.03 9.77
C GLU A 293 16.79 -3.31 9.69
N TYR A 294 16.26 -3.10 8.48
CA TYR A 294 15.03 -2.34 8.25
C TYR A 294 13.83 -3.22 7.90
N SER A 295 13.88 -4.54 8.15
CA SER A 295 12.70 -5.40 8.02
C SER A 295 11.99 -5.54 9.37
N PRO A 296 10.85 -4.87 9.60
CA PRO A 296 10.15 -4.94 10.88
C PRO A 296 9.70 -6.37 11.24
N ILE A 297 9.61 -7.30 10.29
CA ILE A 297 9.31 -8.71 10.57
C ILE A 297 10.36 -9.40 11.46
N PHE A 298 11.59 -8.89 11.56
CA PHE A 298 12.64 -9.47 12.40
C PHE A 298 12.73 -8.82 13.79
N GLU A 299 11.97 -7.75 14.02
CA GLU A 299 11.98 -7.03 15.29
C GLU A 299 11.13 -7.76 16.32
N THR A 300 11.64 -7.87 17.56
CA THR A 300 10.90 -8.51 18.68
C THR A 300 10.11 -7.50 19.51
N GLN A 301 10.29 -6.20 19.25
CA GLN A 301 9.61 -5.09 19.92
C GLN A 301 9.04 -4.12 18.87
N ILE A 302 8.25 -4.63 17.93
CA ILE A 302 7.73 -3.84 16.79
C ILE A 302 6.88 -2.66 17.24
N LEU A 303 6.04 -2.87 18.25
CA LEU A 303 5.30 -1.80 18.88
C LEU A 303 5.76 -1.77 20.34
N PRO A 304 6.44 -0.68 20.76
CA PRO A 304 6.85 -0.51 22.15
C PRO A 304 5.67 -0.80 23.10
N GLN A 305 4.47 -0.39 22.66
CA GLN A 305 3.21 -0.42 23.40
C GLN A 305 2.70 -1.84 23.65
N MET A 306 3.27 -2.85 22.97
CA MET A 306 2.96 -4.24 23.25
C MET A 306 3.51 -4.71 24.59
N ASN A 307 4.50 -4.02 25.18
CA ASN A 307 5.16 -4.42 26.43
C ASN A 307 4.63 -3.69 27.67
N ASP A 308 3.69 -2.77 27.51
CA ASP A 308 3.19 -1.92 28.59
C ASP A 308 1.66 -1.85 28.53
N ASN A 309 1.01 -2.35 29.59
CA ASN A 309 -0.45 -2.31 29.76
C ASN A 309 -1.01 -0.89 29.98
N SER A 310 -0.15 0.14 29.97
CA SER A 310 -0.55 1.55 30.15
C SER A 310 -1.41 2.10 29.01
N ILE A 311 -1.40 1.48 27.83
CA ILE A 311 -2.28 1.82 26.70
C ILE A 311 -3.30 0.71 26.49
N PRO A 312 -4.43 0.73 27.22
CA PRO A 312 -5.49 -0.23 26.99
C PRO A 312 -6.05 -0.04 25.57
N ASN A 313 -6.25 -1.16 24.87
CA ASN A 313 -6.98 -1.27 23.60
C ASN A 313 -6.32 -0.65 22.37
N LEU A 314 -4.97 -0.64 22.27
CA LEU A 314 -4.32 -0.36 20.98
C LEU A 314 -4.81 -1.36 19.93
N LYS A 315 -5.23 -0.86 18.78
CA LYS A 315 -5.66 -1.68 17.64
C LYS A 315 -4.63 -1.65 16.52
N VAL A 316 -4.28 -2.82 16.02
CA VAL A 316 -3.41 -2.98 14.86
C VAL A 316 -4.16 -3.75 13.79
N LEU A 317 -4.41 -3.09 12.66
CA LEU A 317 -5.11 -3.65 11.51
C LEU A 317 -4.11 -3.84 10.39
N LEU A 318 -3.96 -5.08 9.92
CA LEU A 318 -3.22 -5.40 8.70
C LEU A 318 -4.23 -5.68 7.59
N ILE A 319 -4.15 -4.95 6.50
CA ILE A 319 -5.14 -5.00 5.42
C ILE A 319 -4.41 -5.17 4.10
N VAL A 320 -4.84 -6.12 3.28
CA VAL A 320 -4.35 -6.29 1.89
C VAL A 320 -5.55 -6.38 0.96
N GLY A 321 -5.43 -5.88 -0.27
CA GLY A 321 -6.44 -6.03 -1.31
C GLY A 321 -6.60 -7.49 -1.74
N GLU A 322 -7.83 -7.87 -2.04
CA GLU A 322 -8.14 -9.19 -2.64
C GLU A 322 -7.39 -9.38 -3.97
N ASN A 323 -7.35 -8.32 -4.79
CA ASN A 323 -6.75 -8.29 -6.12
C ASN A 323 -5.31 -7.75 -6.08
N GLU A 324 -4.52 -8.28 -5.16
CA GLU A 324 -3.08 -8.02 -5.07
C GLU A 324 -2.26 -9.27 -5.37
N SER A 325 -0.96 -9.08 -5.61
CA SER A 325 -0.04 -10.20 -5.79
C SER A 325 0.06 -11.07 -4.54
N GLU A 326 0.46 -12.32 -4.72
CA GLU A 326 0.69 -13.22 -3.59
C GLU A 326 1.81 -12.71 -2.68
N ALA A 327 2.83 -12.03 -3.21
CA ALA A 327 3.87 -11.43 -2.35
C ALA A 327 3.32 -10.39 -1.36
N PHE A 328 2.38 -9.52 -1.75
CA PHE A 328 1.79 -8.56 -0.80
C PHE A 328 0.89 -9.25 0.24
N LYS A 329 0.17 -10.30 -0.18
CA LYS A 329 -0.62 -11.14 0.73
C LYS A 329 0.27 -11.87 1.73
N ASP A 330 1.38 -12.44 1.28
CA ASP A 330 2.36 -13.16 2.10
C ASP A 330 3.08 -12.24 3.08
N GLN A 331 3.46 -11.04 2.64
CA GLN A 331 4.02 -10.01 3.52
C GLN A 331 3.04 -9.68 4.65
N THR A 332 1.77 -9.44 4.32
CA THR A 332 0.70 -9.14 5.27
C THR A 332 0.43 -10.31 6.23
N ASN A 333 0.36 -11.53 5.71
CA ASN A 333 0.15 -12.76 6.49
C ASN A 333 1.31 -13.02 7.46
N SER A 334 2.55 -12.90 6.97
CA SER A 334 3.76 -13.11 7.78
C SER A 334 3.82 -12.10 8.91
N MET A 335 3.59 -10.82 8.61
CA MET A 335 3.59 -9.76 9.61
C MET A 335 2.48 -9.92 10.64
N TYR A 336 1.27 -10.32 10.22
CA TYR A 336 0.19 -10.61 11.15
C TYR A 336 0.57 -11.75 12.12
N ASN A 337 1.09 -12.86 11.60
CA ASN A 337 1.48 -14.01 12.42
C ASN A 337 2.58 -13.63 13.41
N HIS A 338 3.59 -12.89 12.95
CA HIS A 338 4.68 -12.40 13.79
C HIS A 338 4.19 -11.47 14.90
N LEU A 339 3.35 -10.48 14.58
CA LEU A 339 2.76 -9.59 15.58
C LEU A 339 1.89 -10.34 16.59
N ARG A 340 1.13 -11.37 16.16
CA ARG A 340 0.37 -12.24 17.07
C ARG A 340 1.28 -13.02 18.00
N GLU A 341 2.36 -13.60 17.49
CA GLU A 341 3.33 -14.32 18.29
C GLU A 341 3.99 -13.41 19.34
N VAL A 342 4.49 -12.25 18.93
CA VAL A 342 5.14 -11.29 19.83
C VAL A 342 4.16 -10.72 20.85
N SER A 343 2.94 -10.35 20.45
CA SER A 343 1.94 -9.77 21.36
C SER A 343 1.35 -10.77 22.35
N THR A 344 1.20 -12.05 22.01
CA THR A 344 0.74 -13.07 22.98
C THR A 344 1.69 -13.23 24.16
N ARG A 345 2.96 -12.86 24.00
CA ARG A 345 3.92 -12.84 25.11
C ARG A 345 3.64 -11.70 26.10
N ASN A 346 2.94 -10.64 25.68
CA ASN A 346 2.91 -9.36 26.40
C ASN A 346 1.51 -8.73 26.62
N GLY A 347 0.44 -9.22 25.98
CA GLY A 347 -0.95 -9.15 26.49
C GLY A 347 -1.84 -7.91 26.23
N ALA A 348 -1.35 -6.81 25.64
CA ALA A 348 -2.08 -5.51 25.64
C ALA A 348 -2.76 -5.06 24.32
N VAL A 349 -2.59 -5.78 23.20
CA VAL A 349 -2.89 -5.24 21.84
C VAL A 349 -3.90 -6.10 21.06
N ILE A 350 -4.87 -5.46 20.43
CA ILE A 350 -5.86 -6.10 19.55
C ILE A 350 -5.32 -6.08 18.11
N ILE A 351 -4.90 -7.24 17.61
CA ILE A 351 -4.36 -7.38 16.25
C ILE A 351 -5.36 -8.14 15.38
N SER A 352 -5.74 -7.55 14.25
CA SER A 352 -6.61 -8.17 13.26
C SER A 352 -6.02 -8.06 11.85
N LYS A 353 -6.37 -9.02 11.01
CA LYS A 353 -5.99 -9.06 9.59
C LYS A 353 -7.26 -9.10 8.76
N HIS A 354 -7.27 -8.36 7.66
CA HIS A 354 -8.41 -8.30 6.75
C HIS A 354 -7.94 -8.36 5.30
N VAL A 355 -8.81 -8.89 4.45
CA VAL A 355 -8.68 -8.82 2.99
C VAL A 355 -9.76 -7.88 2.49
N ALA A 356 -9.37 -6.80 1.84
CA ALA A 356 -10.29 -5.79 1.34
C ALA A 356 -10.96 -6.30 0.04
N PRO A 357 -12.30 -6.54 0.05
CA PRO A 357 -12.98 -7.16 -1.07
C PRO A 357 -12.92 -6.29 -2.33
N ALA A 358 -12.64 -6.90 -3.47
CA ALA A 358 -12.51 -6.29 -4.79
C ALA A 358 -11.44 -5.18 -4.94
N GLU A 359 -10.69 -4.85 -3.88
CA GLU A 359 -9.66 -3.83 -3.92
C GLU A 359 -8.32 -4.41 -4.41
N ASP A 360 -7.58 -3.61 -5.18
CA ASP A 360 -6.16 -3.81 -5.48
C ASP A 360 -5.28 -2.87 -4.63
N HIS A 361 -3.96 -2.99 -4.80
CA HIS A 361 -2.97 -2.23 -4.02
C HIS A 361 -3.19 -0.71 -4.03
N LEU A 362 -3.73 -0.17 -5.12
CA LEU A 362 -3.93 1.27 -5.28
C LEU A 362 -5.38 1.67 -5.02
N SER A 363 -6.35 0.88 -5.47
CA SER A 363 -7.75 1.18 -5.19
C SER A 363 -8.08 1.08 -3.69
N LEU A 364 -7.35 0.24 -2.94
CA LEU A 364 -7.46 0.17 -1.49
C LEU A 364 -7.25 1.53 -0.83
N VAL A 365 -6.21 2.28 -1.20
CA VAL A 365 -6.00 3.62 -0.65
C VAL A 365 -6.98 4.64 -1.26
N GLN A 366 -7.40 4.47 -2.53
CA GLN A 366 -8.45 5.29 -3.12
C GLN A 366 -9.77 5.19 -2.35
N SER A 367 -10.07 4.01 -1.79
CA SER A 367 -11.27 3.76 -1.02
C SER A 367 -11.37 4.63 0.25
N LEU A 368 -10.27 5.25 0.70
CA LEU A 368 -10.28 6.26 1.77
C LEU A 368 -11.18 7.46 1.43
N SER A 369 -11.38 7.80 0.14
CA SER A 369 -12.19 8.96 -0.23
C SER A 369 -13.70 8.77 -0.11
N ASN A 370 -14.16 7.52 0.07
CA ASN A 370 -15.58 7.21 0.10
C ASN A 370 -15.97 6.67 1.47
N SER A 371 -16.76 7.43 2.24
CA SER A 371 -17.22 6.99 3.55
C SER A 371 -18.10 5.74 3.57
N GLN A 372 -18.62 5.31 2.41
CA GLN A 372 -19.36 4.06 2.27
C GLN A 372 -18.48 2.88 1.87
N SER A 373 -17.20 3.11 1.57
CA SER A 373 -16.25 2.05 1.24
C SER A 373 -16.07 1.10 2.43
N TRP A 374 -15.65 -0.13 2.09
CA TRP A 374 -15.36 -1.15 3.10
C TRP A 374 -14.28 -0.67 4.07
N LEU A 375 -13.19 -0.06 3.56
CA LEU A 375 -12.10 0.44 4.39
C LEU A 375 -12.57 1.55 5.35
N ARG A 376 -13.36 2.52 4.87
CA ARG A 376 -13.82 3.63 5.72
C ARG A 376 -14.80 3.18 6.81
N LYS A 377 -15.61 2.16 6.55
CA LYS A 377 -16.46 1.53 7.58
C LYS A 377 -15.61 0.84 8.64
N LEU A 378 -14.62 0.05 8.24
CA LEU A 378 -13.69 -0.60 9.18
C LEU A 378 -12.89 0.41 10.02
N LEU A 379 -12.41 1.49 9.39
CA LEU A 379 -11.71 2.57 10.10
C LEU A 379 -12.62 3.26 11.12
N LYS A 380 -13.88 3.50 10.77
CA LYS A 380 -14.86 4.07 11.69
C LYS A 380 -15.09 3.15 12.90
N GLU A 381 -15.31 1.86 12.67
CA GLU A 381 -15.46 0.87 13.74
C GLU A 381 -14.21 0.82 14.66
N CYS A 382 -13.02 0.92 14.07
CA CYS A 382 -11.76 0.99 14.80
C CYS A 382 -11.68 2.24 15.70
N MET A 383 -12.27 3.37 15.30
CA MET A 383 -12.27 4.61 16.07
C MET A 383 -13.38 4.70 17.13
N GLU A 384 -14.50 4.00 16.93
CA GLU A 384 -15.69 4.06 17.80
C GLU A 384 -15.69 3.03 18.95
N SER A 385 -14.91 1.95 18.81
CA SER A 385 -14.75 0.91 19.84
C SER A 385 -13.61 1.18 20.81
#